data_AF-A0A450ZA74-F1
#
_entry.id   AF-A0A450ZA74-F1
#
_cell.length_a   1.000
_cell.length_b   1.000
_cell.length_c   1.000
_cell.angle_alpha   90.00
_cell.angle_beta   90.00
_cell.angle_gamma   90.00
#
_symmetry.space_group_name_H-M   'P 1'
#
loop_
_entity.id
_entity.type
_entity.pdbx_description
1 polymer ?
#
loop_
_entity_poly.entity_id
_entity_poly.type
_entity_poly.pdbx_seq_one_letter_code
_entity_poly.pdbx_strand_id
1 'polypeptide(L)'
;MGKDPTEEHNRYLVMKWDFSGVSPAGGTEAVTESLYRYLNLRIEAFSDYYREALGDAPRLEPQDAIASFQSLLALIQKSGHSLYLLIDEYDNFANELMMGHRKPEKDHYRGLLAGEGAMKALFKTIKM
;
A
#
# COMPACT_ATOMS: atom_id res chain seq x y z
N MET A 1 16.01 26.80 22.50
CA MET A 1 16.46 27.39 21.22
C MET A 1 17.28 26.33 20.47
N GLY A 2 16.61 25.38 19.80
CA GLY A 2 17.28 24.42 18.90
C GLY A 2 17.20 24.99 17.49
N LYS A 3 18.28 25.61 17.03
CA LYS A 3 18.37 26.27 15.73
C LYS A 3 19.11 25.35 14.75
N ASP A 4 18.66 25.44 13.49
CA ASP A 4 19.12 24.76 12.27
C ASP A 4 18.65 23.31 12.04
N PRO A 5 17.45 23.11 11.47
CA PRO A 5 17.22 21.95 10.62
C PRO A 5 18.08 22.12 9.35
N THR A 6 19.01 21.21 9.14
CA THR A 6 19.86 21.13 7.95
C THR A 6 19.03 21.09 6.66
N GLU A 7 19.51 21.76 5.60
CA GLU A 7 18.85 21.86 4.28
C GLU A 7 18.57 20.50 3.59
N GLU A 8 19.14 19.40 4.09
CA GLU A 8 18.95 18.04 3.57
C GLU A 8 17.83 17.24 4.29
N HIS A 9 17.20 17.79 5.33
CA HIS A 9 16.30 17.01 6.19
C HIS A 9 14.88 16.72 5.64
N ASN A 10 14.57 17.11 4.40
CA ASN A 10 13.20 17.07 3.87
C ASN A 10 13.05 16.50 2.45
N ARG A 11 14.06 15.80 1.90
CA ARG A 11 13.97 15.28 0.51
C ARG A 11 13.19 13.98 0.34
N TYR A 12 13.09 13.18 1.40
CA TYR A 12 12.55 11.83 1.32
C TYR A 12 11.32 11.68 2.22
N LEU A 13 10.20 11.34 1.59
CA LEU A 13 8.99 10.98 2.31
C LEU A 13 9.03 9.48 2.54
N VAL A 14 8.89 9.04 3.79
CA VAL A 14 9.01 7.61 4.14
C VAL A 14 7.64 7.04 4.43
N MET A 15 7.29 5.94 3.76
CA MET A 15 6.08 5.15 4.00
C MET A 15 6.46 3.72 4.40
N LYS A 16 5.91 3.21 5.49
CA LYS A 16 6.02 1.79 5.87
C LYS A 16 4.71 1.06 5.58
N TRP A 17 4.79 -0.06 4.87
CA TRP A 17 3.79 -1.11 4.85
C TRP A 17 4.30 -2.30 5.65
N ASP A 18 3.43 -2.81 6.49
CA ASP A 18 3.63 -3.88 7.44
C ASP A 18 2.41 -4.79 7.32
N PHE A 19 2.61 -5.91 6.64
CA PHE A 19 1.53 -6.81 6.26
C PHE A 19 1.10 -7.76 7.39
N SER A 20 1.77 -7.73 8.55
CA SER A 20 1.39 -8.54 9.73
C SER A 20 -0.04 -8.28 10.22
N GLY A 21 -0.56 -7.07 9.98
CA GLY A 21 -1.92 -6.66 10.36
C GLY A 21 -3.00 -6.99 9.32
N VAL A 22 -2.63 -7.52 8.15
CA VAL A 22 -3.60 -7.83 7.10
C VAL A 22 -4.08 -9.27 7.28
N SER A 23 -5.31 -9.42 7.79
CA SER A 23 -5.90 -10.74 7.98
C SER A 23 -6.04 -11.47 6.64
N PRO A 24 -5.41 -12.64 6.45
CA PRO A 24 -5.62 -13.51 5.30
C PRO A 24 -6.90 -14.37 5.46
N ALA A 25 -7.61 -14.24 6.57
CA ALA A 25 -8.77 -15.06 6.87
C ALA A 25 -10.00 -14.66 6.03
N GLY A 26 -10.57 -15.62 5.31
CA GLY A 26 -11.81 -15.46 4.56
C GLY A 26 -11.73 -15.93 3.12
N GLY A 27 -12.79 -15.66 2.36
CA GLY A 27 -12.76 -15.77 0.90
C GLY A 27 -11.89 -14.69 0.28
N THR A 28 -11.51 -14.84 -0.98
CA THR A 28 -10.51 -13.94 -1.57
C THR A 28 -10.97 -12.49 -1.77
N GLU A 29 -12.27 -12.28 -1.94
CA GLU A 29 -12.85 -10.94 -1.96
C GLU A 29 -12.58 -10.24 -0.62
N ALA A 30 -12.80 -10.94 0.51
CA ALA A 30 -12.53 -10.41 1.84
C ALA A 30 -11.03 -10.12 2.07
N VAL A 31 -10.13 -10.97 1.54
CA VAL A 31 -8.69 -10.71 1.61
C VAL A 31 -8.29 -9.48 0.79
N THR A 32 -8.83 -9.36 -0.43
CA THR A 32 -8.57 -8.20 -1.31
C THR A 32 -9.12 -6.91 -0.72
N GLU A 33 -10.32 -6.94 -0.15
CA GLU A 33 -10.90 -5.80 0.58
C GLU A 33 -10.07 -5.43 1.81
N SER A 34 -9.61 -6.41 2.59
CA SER A 34 -8.75 -6.20 3.74
C SER A 34 -7.43 -5.53 3.34
N LEU A 35 -6.83 -5.99 2.25
CA LEU A 35 -5.63 -5.41 1.65
C LEU A 35 -5.87 -3.96 1.19
N TYR A 36 -6.91 -3.70 0.40
CA TYR A 36 -7.18 -2.36 -0.11
C TYR A 36 -7.54 -1.38 1.01
N ARG A 37 -8.32 -1.81 1.99
CA ARG A 37 -8.61 -1.04 3.19
C ARG A 37 -7.32 -0.70 3.94
N TYR A 38 -6.45 -1.68 4.16
CA TYR A 38 -5.16 -1.47 4.81
C TYR A 38 -4.32 -0.43 4.07
N LEU A 39 -4.12 -0.60 2.75
CA LEU A 39 -3.30 0.30 1.94
C LEU A 39 -3.88 1.72 1.92
N ASN A 40 -5.19 1.87 1.75
CA ASN A 40 -5.85 3.17 1.76
C ASN A 40 -5.68 3.90 3.10
N LEU A 41 -5.77 3.19 4.23
CA LEU A 41 -5.49 3.75 5.55
C LEU A 41 -4.02 4.20 5.68
N ARG A 42 -3.07 3.46 5.11
CA ARG A 42 -1.64 3.87 5.10
C ARG A 42 -1.41 5.09 4.23
N ILE A 43 -2.08 5.19 3.08
CA ILE A 43 -2.02 6.34 2.17
C ILE A 43 -2.61 7.57 2.87
N GLU A 44 -3.79 7.46 3.45
CA GLU A 44 -4.47 8.55 4.18
C GLU A 44 -3.58 9.08 5.31
N ALA A 45 -3.10 8.20 6.19
CA ALA A 45 -2.24 8.60 7.31
C ALA A 45 -0.92 9.25 6.84
N PHE A 46 -0.32 8.75 5.75
CA PHE A 46 0.87 9.35 5.16
C PHE A 46 0.59 10.73 4.58
N SER A 47 -0.53 10.88 3.87
CA SER A 47 -0.93 12.16 3.26
C SER A 47 -1.24 13.22 4.30
N ASP A 48 -1.85 12.82 5.42
CA ASP A 48 -2.06 13.72 6.55
C ASP A 48 -0.74 14.13 7.22
N TYR A 49 0.18 13.19 7.40
CA TYR A 49 1.48 13.46 8.01
C TYR A 49 2.35 14.39 7.15
N TYR A 50 2.38 14.17 5.83
CA TYR A 50 3.17 14.97 4.88
C TYR A 50 2.34 16.04 4.15
N ARG A 51 1.21 16.47 4.71
CA ARG A 51 0.28 17.41 4.05
C ARG A 51 0.96 18.68 3.55
N GLU A 52 1.86 19.25 4.35
CA GLU A 52 2.61 20.46 3.99
C GLU A 52 3.55 20.22 2.80
N ALA A 53 4.18 19.04 2.73
CA ALA A 53 5.08 18.67 1.64
C ALA A 53 4.32 18.31 0.36
N LEU A 54 3.17 17.65 0.48
CA LEU A 54 2.35 17.25 -0.67
C LEU A 54 1.57 18.43 -1.28
N GLY A 55 1.19 19.42 -0.46
CA GLY A 55 0.41 20.60 -0.85
C GLY A 55 -1.06 20.33 -1.21
N ASP A 56 -1.43 19.07 -1.43
CA ASP A 56 -2.79 18.60 -1.74
C ASP A 56 -3.00 17.17 -1.21
N ALA A 57 -4.25 16.72 -1.18
CA ALA A 57 -4.62 15.35 -0.78
C ALA A 57 -4.78 14.44 -2.00
N PRO A 58 -4.30 13.17 -1.95
CA PRO A 58 -4.54 12.23 -3.03
C PRO A 58 -6.02 11.87 -3.12
N ARG A 59 -6.47 11.52 -4.31
CA ARG A 59 -7.77 10.90 -4.52
C ARG A 59 -7.73 9.47 -3.99
N LEU A 60 -8.56 9.19 -2.98
CA LEU A 60 -8.73 7.85 -2.43
C LEU A 60 -9.90 7.13 -3.11
N GLU A 61 -9.64 5.92 -3.58
CA GLU A 61 -10.59 4.99 -4.16
C GLU A 61 -10.76 3.80 -3.21
N PRO A 62 -11.87 3.72 -2.44
CA PRO A 62 -12.03 2.72 -1.38
C PRO A 62 -11.90 1.26 -1.84
N GLN A 63 -12.26 0.99 -3.09
CA GLN A 63 -12.25 -0.34 -3.72
C GLN A 63 -11.03 -0.57 -4.63
N ASP A 64 -10.15 0.42 -4.76
CA ASP A 64 -8.94 0.34 -5.58
C ASP A 64 -7.79 1.12 -4.93
N ALA A 65 -7.08 0.44 -4.04
CA ALA A 65 -5.91 1.05 -3.39
C ALA A 65 -4.75 1.30 -4.36
N ILE A 66 -4.73 0.66 -5.53
CA ILE A 66 -3.70 0.88 -6.55
C ILE A 66 -3.93 2.25 -7.19
N ALA A 67 -5.17 2.56 -7.57
CA ALA A 67 -5.54 3.88 -8.07
C ALA A 67 -5.25 4.98 -7.02
N SER A 68 -5.56 4.70 -5.76
CA SER A 68 -5.24 5.60 -4.63
C SER A 68 -3.74 5.85 -4.50
N PHE A 69 -2.93 4.80 -4.59
CA PHE A 69 -1.47 4.89 -4.51
C PHE A 69 -0.89 5.65 -5.71
N GLN A 70 -1.41 5.43 -6.92
CA GLN A 70 -1.01 6.19 -8.10
C GLN A 70 -1.33 7.69 -7.95
N SER A 71 -2.49 8.03 -7.38
CA SER A 71 -2.82 9.42 -7.07
C SER A 71 -1.82 10.04 -6.09
N LEU A 72 -1.39 9.30 -5.08
CA LEU A 72 -0.35 9.75 -4.15
C LEU A 72 0.99 9.96 -4.85
N LEU A 73 1.45 8.98 -5.64
CA LEU A 73 2.72 9.08 -6.36
C LEU A 73 2.76 10.31 -7.28
N ALA A 74 1.65 10.63 -7.94
CA ALA A 74 1.53 11.82 -8.78
C ALA A 74 1.70 13.13 -7.98
N LEU A 75 1.21 13.19 -6.73
CA LEU A 75 1.41 14.34 -5.85
C LEU A 75 2.85 14.44 -5.37
N ILE A 76 3.42 13.32 -4.94
CA ILE A 76 4.84 13.26 -4.52
C ILE A 76 5.74 13.74 -5.66
N GLN A 77 5.52 13.27 -6.88
CA GLN A 77 6.29 13.70 -8.05
C GLN A 77 6.16 15.20 -8.32
N LYS A 78 4.95 15.77 -8.20
CA LYS A 78 4.71 17.22 -8.36
C LYS A 78 5.41 18.06 -7.29
N SER A 79 5.49 17.55 -6.07
CA SER A 79 6.15 18.22 -4.95
C SER A 79 7.69 18.21 -5.04
N GLY A 80 8.27 17.44 -5.96
CA GLY A 80 9.72 17.31 -6.11
C GLY A 80 10.38 16.43 -5.04
N HIS A 81 9.59 15.76 -4.21
CA HIS A 81 10.08 14.81 -3.21
C HIS A 81 10.21 13.39 -3.78
N SER A 82 11.01 12.56 -3.10
CA SER A 82 11.10 11.12 -3.40
C SER A 82 10.40 10.29 -2.32
N LEU A 83 9.68 9.24 -2.72
CA LEU A 83 9.08 8.28 -1.80
C LEU A 83 10.06 7.14 -1.49
N TYR A 84 10.29 6.86 -0.21
CA TYR A 84 10.95 5.64 0.25
C TYR A 84 9.90 4.71 0.86
N LEU A 85 9.61 3.61 0.17
CA LEU A 85 8.61 2.63 0.59
C LEU A 85 9.29 1.41 1.23
N LEU A 86 9.07 1.24 2.53
CA LEU A 86 9.51 0.07 3.29
C LEU A 86 8.38 -0.96 3.31
N ILE A 87 8.68 -2.19 2.90
CA ILE A 87 7.72 -3.30 2.87
C ILE A 87 8.23 -4.39 3.81
N ASP A 88 7.40 -4.75 4.78
CA ASP A 88 7.69 -5.71 5.85
C ASP A 88 6.62 -6.81 5.87
N GLU A 89 6.99 -8.03 6.27
CA GLU A 89 6.09 -9.20 6.40
C GLU A 89 5.33 -9.60 5.11
N TYR A 90 5.83 -9.21 3.94
CA TYR A 90 5.21 -9.53 2.65
C TYR A 90 5.23 -11.04 2.35
N ASP A 91 6.35 -11.70 2.60
CA ASP A 91 6.51 -13.13 2.39
C ASP A 91 5.60 -13.95 3.32
N ASN A 92 5.47 -13.53 4.59
CA ASN A 92 4.50 -14.13 5.51
C ASN A 92 3.08 -13.99 4.98
N PHE A 93 2.67 -12.77 4.59
CA PHE A 93 1.34 -12.55 4.00
C PHE A 93 1.12 -13.36 2.71
N ALA A 94 2.10 -13.43 1.82
CA ALA A 94 2.02 -14.23 0.60
C ALA A 94 1.93 -15.74 0.90
N ASN A 95 2.67 -16.23 1.89
CA ASN A 95 2.60 -17.62 2.33
C ASN A 95 1.25 -17.93 2.96
N GLU A 96 0.72 -17.04 3.80
CA GLU A 96 -0.59 -17.19 4.43
C GLU A 96 -1.72 -17.17 3.39
N LEU A 97 -1.62 -16.27 2.40
CA LEU A 97 -2.45 -16.31 1.21
C LEU A 97 -2.42 -17.74 0.68
N MET A 98 -1.25 -18.24 0.26
CA MET A 98 -0.99 -19.56 -0.36
C MET A 98 -1.26 -20.80 0.53
N MET A 99 -1.36 -20.67 1.85
CA MET A 99 -1.63 -21.77 2.80
C MET A 99 -3.10 -21.89 3.22
N GLY A 100 -3.90 -20.81 3.16
CA GLY A 100 -5.37 -20.87 3.33
C GLY A 100 -6.08 -21.84 2.36
N HIS A 101 -5.35 -22.27 1.32
CA HIS A 101 -5.76 -23.10 0.19
C HIS A 101 -5.92 -24.61 0.46
N ARG A 102 -5.69 -25.10 1.68
CA ARG A 102 -5.78 -26.56 1.93
C ARG A 102 -7.21 -27.12 1.94
N LYS A 103 -8.25 -26.31 1.74
CA LYS A 103 -9.62 -26.78 1.47
C LYS A 103 -9.99 -26.56 -0.01
N PRO A 104 -10.32 -27.62 -0.77
CA PRO A 104 -10.47 -27.56 -2.21
C PRO A 104 -11.90 -27.10 -2.59
N GLU A 105 -12.14 -25.80 -2.60
CA GLU A 105 -13.36 -25.25 -3.22
C GLU A 105 -12.99 -24.39 -4.45
N LYS A 106 -13.67 -24.63 -5.58
CA LYS A 106 -13.35 -24.05 -6.90
C LYS A 106 -13.42 -22.52 -6.95
N ASP A 107 -14.22 -21.89 -6.09
CA ASP A 107 -14.34 -20.43 -6.03
C ASP A 107 -13.09 -19.75 -5.45
N HIS A 108 -12.33 -20.48 -4.62
CA HIS A 108 -11.08 -20.01 -4.03
C HIS A 108 -9.94 -19.85 -5.06
N TYR A 109 -10.03 -20.54 -6.21
CA TYR A 109 -9.01 -20.50 -7.28
C TYR A 109 -9.12 -19.28 -8.21
N ARG A 110 -10.33 -18.73 -8.41
CA ARG A 110 -10.51 -17.46 -9.15
C ARG A 110 -10.03 -16.28 -8.33
N GLY A 111 -10.22 -16.38 -7.02
CA GLY A 111 -9.72 -15.42 -6.07
C GLY A 111 -8.19 -15.36 -6.01
N LEU A 112 -7.48 -16.50 -6.08
CA LEU A 112 -6.02 -16.53 -6.23
C LEU A 112 -5.53 -15.57 -7.30
N LEU A 113 -6.10 -15.65 -8.51
CA LEU A 113 -5.73 -14.79 -9.63
C LEU A 113 -6.06 -13.31 -9.39
N ALA A 114 -7.10 -13.02 -8.59
CA ALA A 114 -7.49 -11.65 -8.25
C ALA A 114 -6.58 -11.04 -7.17
N GLY A 115 -6.30 -11.76 -6.08
CA GLY A 115 -5.42 -11.28 -5.01
C GLY A 115 -3.95 -11.26 -5.43
N GLU A 116 -3.47 -12.33 -6.08
CA GLU A 116 -2.15 -12.34 -6.72
C GLU A 116 -2.08 -11.28 -7.83
N GLY A 117 -3.18 -11.07 -8.57
CA GLY A 117 -3.30 -10.03 -9.60
C GLY A 117 -3.20 -8.62 -9.03
N ALA A 118 -3.91 -8.33 -7.94
CA ALA A 118 -3.88 -7.05 -7.23
C ALA A 118 -2.48 -6.77 -6.67
N MET A 119 -1.86 -7.75 -6.01
CA MET A 119 -0.50 -7.62 -5.50
C MET A 119 0.52 -7.43 -6.63
N LYS A 120 0.42 -8.22 -7.71
CA LYS A 120 1.30 -8.09 -8.86
C LYS A 120 1.13 -6.74 -9.57
N ALA A 121 -0.10 -6.24 -9.66
CA ALA A 121 -0.39 -4.92 -10.20
C ALA A 121 0.20 -3.82 -9.31
N LEU A 122 0.01 -3.91 -7.99
CA LEU A 122 0.58 -3.00 -7.01
C LEU A 122 2.12 -2.96 -7.11
N PHE A 123 2.79 -4.12 -7.14
CA PHE A 123 4.25 -4.17 -7.28
C PHE A 123 4.75 -3.68 -8.63
N LYS A 124 4.00 -3.92 -9.71
CA LYS A 124 4.31 -3.35 -11.02
C LYS A 124 4.24 -1.83 -10.98
N THR A 125 3.27 -1.27 -10.26
CA THR A 125 3.16 0.19 -10.02
C THR A 125 4.31 0.72 -9.16
N ILE A 126 4.78 -0.02 -8.15
CA ILE A 126 5.93 0.40 -7.31
C ILE A 126 7.25 0.41 -8.09
N LYS A 127 7.42 -0.50 -9.06
CA LYS A 127 8.65 -0.61 -9.86
C LYS A 127 8.71 0.34 -11.06
N MET A 128 7.63 1.07 -11.35
CA MET A 128 7.52 1.95 -12.52
C MET A 128 8.19 3.31 -12.31
#